data_AF-A0A2I0WJY1-F1
#
_entry.id   AF-A0A2I0WJY1-F1
#
_cell.length_a   1.000
_cell.length_b   1.000
_cell.length_c   1.000
_cell.angle_alpha   90.00
_cell.angle_beta   90.00
_cell.angle_gamma   90.00
#
_symmetry.space_group_name_H-M   'P 1'
#
loop_
_entity.id
_entity.type
_entity.pdbx_description
1 polymer ?
#
loop_
_entity_poly.entity_id
_entity_poly.type
_entity_poly.pdbx_seq_one_letter_code
_entity_poly.pdbx_strand_id
1 'polypeptide(L)'
;MFNDFSNLKMLAVAETRFASVIVMLRRFKKIKNALQAMVISDKWSCYREDDVGKARYIKEKLLDDLWWDEIEYIINFTDQIYEMLKVADTDKSCLHLIYEMWDSMLAKVKKIIYRHKRKALHEDSSFWDVIFLF
;
A
#
# COMPACT_ATOMS: atom_id res chain seq x y z
N MET A 1 2.53 -21.22 -13.07
CA MET A 1 1.23 -20.74 -12.57
C MET A 1 1.17 -19.21 -12.48
N PHE A 2 1.85 -18.52 -11.55
CA PHE A 2 1.75 -17.05 -11.48
C PHE A 2 2.22 -16.34 -12.77
N ASN A 3 3.34 -16.78 -13.35
CA ASN A 3 3.87 -16.23 -14.61
C ASN A 3 2.94 -16.45 -15.81
N ASP A 4 1.97 -17.37 -15.71
CA ASP A 4 0.93 -17.60 -16.72
C ASP A 4 -0.08 -16.43 -16.75
N PHE A 5 -0.13 -15.63 -15.69
CA PHE A 5 -1.05 -14.50 -15.50
C PHE A 5 -0.34 -13.14 -15.35
N SER A 6 1.00 -13.11 -15.32
CA SER A 6 1.77 -11.87 -15.19
C SER A 6 3.15 -11.94 -15.83
N ASN A 7 3.52 -10.88 -16.56
CA ASN A 7 4.89 -10.63 -17.01
C ASN A 7 5.79 -10.06 -15.89
N LEU A 8 5.23 -9.76 -14.72
CA LEU A 8 5.98 -9.31 -13.54
C LEU A 8 6.39 -10.50 -12.69
N LYS A 9 7.51 -10.38 -11.95
CA LYS A 9 7.88 -11.38 -10.94
C LYS A 9 7.05 -11.18 -9.66
N MET A 10 6.64 -12.28 -9.04
CA MET A 10 6.00 -12.26 -7.72
C MET A 10 7.01 -11.73 -6.67
N LEU A 11 6.82 -10.46 -6.28
CA LEU A 11 7.54 -9.75 -5.21
C LEU A 11 9.05 -10.03 -5.09
N ALA A 12 9.84 -9.55 -6.06
CA ALA A 12 11.27 -9.36 -5.83
C ALA A 12 11.49 -8.18 -4.86
N VAL A 13 12.04 -8.47 -3.67
CA VAL A 13 12.51 -7.45 -2.72
C VAL A 13 13.77 -6.81 -3.30
N ALA A 14 13.82 -5.49 -3.32
CA ALA A 14 15.04 -4.74 -3.59
C ALA A 14 15.50 -4.10 -2.28
N GLU A 15 16.80 -4.13 -2.01
CA GLU A 15 17.38 -3.35 -0.92
C GLU A 15 17.03 -1.87 -1.14
N THR A 16 16.40 -1.28 -0.14
CA THR A 16 15.92 0.11 -0.16
C THR A 16 16.24 0.73 1.18
N ARG A 17 16.93 1.88 1.18
CA ARG A 17 17.36 2.58 2.40
C ARG A 17 16.18 2.99 3.29
N PHE A 18 15.01 3.24 2.71
CA PHE A 18 13.78 3.59 3.41
C PHE A 18 12.54 2.99 2.71
N ALA A 19 11.41 2.95 3.43
CA ALA A 19 10.07 2.64 2.92
C ALA A 19 9.89 1.29 2.18
N SER A 20 10.78 0.31 2.40
CA SER A 20 10.75 -1.02 1.78
C SER A 20 9.37 -1.69 1.79
N VAL A 21 8.67 -1.66 2.94
CA VAL A 21 7.32 -2.20 3.12
C VAL A 21 6.31 -1.54 2.17
N ILE A 22 6.33 -0.21 2.04
CA ILE A 22 5.41 0.53 1.17
C ILE A 22 5.74 0.30 -0.31
N VAL A 23 7.03 0.22 -0.67
CA VAL A 23 7.46 -0.15 -2.03
C VAL A 23 7.00 -1.57 -2.39
N MET A 24 7.11 -2.53 -1.46
CA MET A 24 6.59 -3.89 -1.64
C MET A 24 5.06 -3.89 -1.77
N LEU A 25 4.33 -3.15 -0.94
CA LEU A 25 2.86 -3.09 -0.98
C LEU A 25 2.35 -2.49 -2.30
N ARG A 26 3.01 -1.46 -2.84
CA ARG A 26 2.73 -0.92 -4.19
C ARG A 26 2.98 -1.96 -5.29
N ARG A 27 4.07 -2.72 -5.21
CA ARG A 27 4.37 -3.81 -6.16
C ARG A 27 3.33 -4.93 -6.06
N PHE A 28 2.89 -5.27 -4.85
CA PHE A 28 1.85 -6.26 -4.59
C PHE A 28 0.50 -5.83 -5.20
N LYS A 29 0.09 -4.57 -5.00
CA LYS A 29 -1.12 -4.03 -5.61
C LYS A 29 -1.09 -4.07 -7.15
N LYS A 30 0.06 -3.80 -7.78
CA LYS A 30 0.22 -3.92 -9.25
C LYS A 30 -0.03 -5.33 -9.80
N ILE A 31 0.06 -6.37 -8.96
CA ILE A 31 -0.21 -7.76 -9.36
C ILE A 31 -1.57 -8.29 -8.87
N LYS A 32 -2.46 -7.45 -8.30
CA LYS A 32 -3.82 -7.85 -7.84
C LYS A 32 -4.53 -8.73 -8.86
N ASN A 33 -4.72 -8.24 -10.08
CA ASN A 33 -5.50 -8.95 -11.11
C ASN A 33 -4.89 -10.30 -11.50
N ALA A 34 -3.55 -10.39 -11.53
CA ALA A 34 -2.85 -11.64 -11.82
C ALA A 34 -2.97 -12.66 -10.67
N LEU A 35 -2.91 -12.19 -9.41
CA LEU A 35 -3.15 -13.02 -8.23
C LEU A 35 -4.61 -13.52 -8.17
N GLN A 36 -5.57 -12.67 -8.50
CA GLN A 36 -6.99 -13.04 -8.59
C GLN A 36 -7.24 -14.07 -9.69
N ALA A 37 -6.73 -13.85 -10.91
CA ALA A 37 -6.81 -14.81 -12.01
C ALA A 37 -6.16 -16.16 -11.64
N MET A 38 -5.01 -16.13 -10.97
CA MET A 38 -4.32 -17.32 -10.49
C MET A 38 -5.19 -18.16 -9.54
N VAL A 39 -5.76 -17.56 -8.49
CA VAL A 39 -6.58 -18.32 -7.50
C VAL A 39 -7.96 -18.73 -8.03
N ILE A 40 -8.44 -18.10 -9.10
CA ILE A 40 -9.65 -18.50 -9.82
C ILE A 40 -9.38 -19.70 -10.75
N SER A 41 -8.20 -19.78 -11.36
CA SER A 41 -7.88 -20.81 -12.36
C SER A 41 -7.93 -22.26 -11.84
N ASP A 42 -8.29 -23.20 -12.71
CA ASP A 42 -8.35 -24.64 -12.38
C ASP A 42 -7.02 -25.19 -11.88
N LYS A 43 -5.90 -24.62 -12.37
CA LYS A 43 -4.53 -24.93 -11.92
C LYS A 43 -4.34 -24.71 -10.42
N TRP A 44 -5.09 -23.80 -9.79
CA TRP A 44 -5.03 -23.57 -8.33
C TRP A 44 -5.41 -24.81 -7.51
N SER A 45 -6.30 -25.66 -8.02
CA SER A 45 -6.71 -26.86 -7.30
C SER A 45 -5.55 -27.86 -7.11
N CYS A 46 -4.62 -27.95 -8.06
CA CYS A 46 -3.41 -28.77 -7.97
C CYS A 46 -2.39 -28.26 -6.94
N TYR A 47 -2.50 -27.01 -6.49
CA TYR A 47 -1.57 -26.41 -5.51
C TYR A 47 -2.10 -26.45 -4.07
N ARG A 48 -3.38 -26.80 -3.86
CA ARG A 48 -3.95 -26.85 -2.51
C ARG A 48 -3.59 -28.11 -1.73
N GLU A 49 -2.94 -29.09 -2.36
CA GLU A 49 -2.69 -30.42 -1.77
C GLU A 49 -1.73 -30.35 -0.56
N ASP A 50 -0.80 -29.38 -0.55
CA ASP A 50 0.15 -29.17 0.56
C ASP A 50 -0.53 -28.61 1.84
N ASP A 51 -1.40 -27.60 1.69
CA ASP A 51 -2.15 -26.98 2.80
C ASP A 51 -3.45 -26.35 2.29
N VAL A 52 -4.53 -27.14 2.35
CA VAL A 52 -5.88 -26.74 1.93
C VAL A 52 -6.39 -25.54 2.73
N GLY A 53 -6.04 -25.45 4.02
CA GLY A 53 -6.53 -24.40 4.92
C GLY A 53 -5.96 -23.03 4.55
N LYS A 54 -4.63 -22.99 4.37
CA LYS A 54 -3.90 -21.79 3.95
C LYS A 54 -4.21 -21.38 2.52
N ALA A 55 -4.34 -22.35 1.60
CA ALA A 55 -4.75 -22.08 0.22
C ALA A 55 -6.15 -21.45 0.14
N ARG A 56 -7.10 -21.93 0.97
CA ARG A 56 -8.43 -21.30 1.10
C ARG A 56 -8.34 -19.87 1.63
N TYR A 57 -7.64 -19.65 2.74
CA TYR A 57 -7.48 -18.31 3.34
C TYR A 57 -6.85 -17.30 2.36
N ILE A 58 -5.83 -17.71 1.61
CA ILE A 58 -5.19 -16.89 0.57
C ILE A 58 -6.20 -16.54 -0.54
N LYS A 59 -6.99 -17.51 -1.01
CA LYS A 59 -8.02 -17.27 -2.03
C LYS A 59 -9.12 -16.32 -1.54
N GLU A 60 -9.61 -16.51 -0.31
CA GLU A 60 -10.59 -15.62 0.33
C GLU A 60 -10.05 -14.19 0.43
N LYS A 61 -8.81 -13.99 0.92
CA LYS A 61 -8.22 -12.65 1.05
C LYS A 61 -7.90 -11.98 -0.28
N LEU A 62 -7.47 -12.72 -1.30
CA LEU A 62 -7.19 -12.13 -2.63
C LEU A 62 -8.46 -11.73 -3.37
N LEU A 63 -9.62 -12.30 -3.03
CA LEU A 63 -10.93 -11.96 -3.60
C LEU A 63 -11.75 -10.98 -2.74
N ASP A 64 -11.24 -10.58 -1.57
CA ASP A 64 -11.83 -9.61 -0.67
C ASP A 64 -11.51 -8.17 -1.14
N ASP A 65 -12.45 -7.54 -1.86
CA ASP A 65 -12.26 -6.18 -2.37
C ASP A 65 -12.17 -5.12 -1.27
N LEU A 66 -12.84 -5.31 -0.12
CA LEU A 66 -12.70 -4.40 1.02
C LEU A 66 -11.28 -4.43 1.59
N TRP A 67 -10.65 -5.61 1.63
CA TRP A 67 -9.25 -5.74 2.01
C TRP A 67 -8.30 -5.07 1.00
N TRP A 68 -8.64 -5.07 -0.29
CA TRP A 68 -7.89 -4.30 -1.28
C TRP A 68 -8.09 -2.79 -1.14
N ASP A 69 -9.27 -2.32 -0.74
CA ASP A 69 -9.53 -0.91 -0.44
C ASP A 69 -8.73 -0.43 0.79
N GLU A 70 -8.55 -1.28 1.81
CA GLU A 70 -7.63 -0.97 2.94
C GLU A 70 -6.16 -0.88 2.48
N ILE A 71 -5.73 -1.75 1.55
CA ILE A 71 -4.38 -1.65 0.94
C ILE A 71 -4.23 -0.36 0.12
N GLU A 72 -5.25 0.00 -0.68
CA GLU A 72 -5.34 1.25 -1.43
C GLU A 72 -5.23 2.46 -0.48
N TYR A 73 -5.99 2.46 0.62
CA TYR A 73 -5.93 3.49 1.66
C TYR A 73 -4.52 3.64 2.25
N ILE A 74 -3.89 2.54 2.69
CA ILE A 74 -2.54 2.55 3.26
C ILE A 74 -1.52 3.11 2.26
N ILE A 75 -1.58 2.69 1.00
CA ILE A 75 -0.69 3.20 -0.05
C ILE A 75 -0.89 4.71 -0.24
N ASN A 76 -2.13 5.18 -0.34
CA ASN A 76 -2.41 6.58 -0.67
C ASN A 76 -1.88 7.58 0.36
N PHE A 77 -2.09 7.32 1.66
CA PHE A 77 -1.60 8.26 2.68
C PHE A 77 -0.08 8.17 2.85
N THR A 78 0.50 6.97 2.80
CA THR A 78 1.96 6.79 2.89
C THR A 78 2.71 7.31 1.66
N ASP A 79 2.05 7.46 0.51
CA ASP A 79 2.63 8.07 -0.69
C ASP A 79 2.94 9.57 -0.51
N GLN A 80 2.11 10.29 0.24
CA GLN A 80 2.36 11.71 0.53
C GLN A 80 3.62 11.89 1.39
N ILE A 81 3.83 10.98 2.35
CA ILE A 81 5.03 10.94 3.21
C ILE A 81 6.26 10.56 2.36
N TYR A 82 6.13 9.50 1.54
CA TYR A 82 7.23 9.00 0.70
C TYR A 82 7.72 10.05 -0.31
N GLU A 83 6.83 10.74 -1.02
CA GLU A 83 7.24 11.76 -1.98
C GLU A 83 7.86 13.00 -1.30
N MET A 84 7.44 13.36 -0.09
CA MET A 84 8.09 14.41 0.71
C MET A 84 9.54 14.02 1.08
N LEU A 85 9.73 12.80 1.62
CA LEU A 85 11.06 12.27 1.96
C LEU A 85 11.97 12.16 0.73
N LYS A 86 11.42 11.72 -0.41
CA LYS A 86 12.15 11.57 -1.67
C LYS A 86 12.63 12.91 -2.26
N VAL A 87 11.93 14.01 -2.01
CA VAL A 87 12.41 15.36 -2.37
C VAL A 87 13.49 15.84 -1.39
N ALA A 88 13.35 15.50 -0.11
CA ALA A 88 14.33 15.84 0.93
C ALA A 88 15.67 15.07 0.81
N ASP A 89 15.66 13.83 0.31
CA ASP A 89 16.86 12.99 0.05
C ASP A 89 17.59 13.37 -1.28
N THR A 90 17.26 14.52 -1.90
CA THR A 90 17.99 15.02 -3.08
C THR A 90 19.12 15.99 -2.71
N ASP A 91 20.19 16.02 -3.51
CA ASP A 91 21.33 16.96 -3.33
C ASP A 91 20.99 18.46 -3.53
N LYS A 92 19.70 18.80 -3.63
CA LYS A 92 19.22 20.18 -3.77
C LYS A 92 19.03 20.81 -2.40
N SER A 93 19.28 22.11 -2.29
CA SER A 93 19.06 22.91 -1.07
C SER A 93 17.58 23.06 -0.72
N CYS A 94 16.95 21.99 -0.22
CA CYS A 94 15.54 21.91 0.11
C CYS A 94 15.19 22.32 1.56
N LEU A 95 16.19 22.57 2.43
CA LEU A 95 15.98 22.84 3.87
C LEU A 95 14.96 23.97 4.13
N HIS A 96 15.00 25.03 3.33
CA HIS A 96 14.09 26.18 3.43
C HIS A 96 12.63 25.86 3.05
N LEU A 97 12.40 24.74 2.35
CA LEU A 97 11.08 24.26 1.92
C LEU A 97 10.53 23.14 2.81
N ILE A 98 11.30 22.60 3.75
CA ILE A 98 10.89 21.43 4.55
C ILE A 98 9.58 21.66 5.30
N TYR A 99 9.39 22.83 5.91
CA TYR A 99 8.14 23.17 6.60
C TYR A 99 6.94 23.26 5.64
N GLU A 100 7.09 23.90 4.48
CA GLU A 100 6.02 24.00 3.47
C GLU A 100 5.67 22.62 2.88
N MET A 101 6.68 21.81 2.58
CA MET A 101 6.51 20.43 2.13
C MET A 101 5.82 19.56 3.18
N TRP A 102 6.17 19.74 4.46
CA TRP A 102 5.59 19.05 5.60
C TRP A 102 4.11 19.42 5.79
N ASP A 103 3.77 20.70 5.83
CA ASP A 103 2.38 21.18 5.95
C ASP A 103 1.52 20.72 4.77
N SER A 104 2.07 20.79 3.55
CA SER A 104 1.42 20.28 2.33
C SER A 104 1.20 18.77 2.37
N MET A 105 2.17 18.02 2.91
CA MET A 105 2.07 16.57 3.13
C MET A 105 0.99 16.25 4.16
N LEU A 106 1.03 16.86 5.35
CA LEU A 106 0.05 16.68 6.42
C LEU A 106 -1.37 17.00 5.94
N ALA A 107 -1.56 18.11 5.22
CA ALA A 107 -2.86 18.50 4.68
C ALA A 107 -3.44 17.46 3.69
N LYS A 108 -2.58 16.78 2.92
CA LYS A 108 -3.00 15.70 2.00
C LYS A 108 -3.28 14.39 2.76
N VAL A 109 -2.41 14.02 3.70
CA VAL A 109 -2.59 12.84 4.57
C VAL A 109 -3.90 12.95 5.36
N LYS A 110 -4.19 14.11 5.98
CA LYS A 110 -5.45 14.35 6.70
C LYS A 110 -6.66 14.14 5.80
N LYS A 111 -6.66 14.70 4.58
CA LYS A 111 -7.76 14.51 3.61
C LYS A 111 -8.01 13.04 3.26
N ILE A 112 -6.95 12.23 3.12
CA ILE A 112 -7.08 10.80 2.80
C ILE A 112 -7.65 10.03 3.98
N ILE A 113 -7.13 10.23 5.20
CA ILE A 113 -7.60 9.59 6.44
C ILE A 113 -9.07 9.90 6.71
N TYR A 114 -9.45 11.17 6.61
CA TYR A 114 -10.81 11.60 6.91
C TYR A 114 -11.81 11.10 5.86
N ARG A 115 -11.42 11.09 4.58
CA ARG A 115 -12.23 10.47 3.51
C ARG A 115 -12.46 8.98 3.76
N HIS A 116 -11.42 8.23 4.13
CA HIS A 116 -11.53 6.79 4.42
C HIS A 116 -12.44 6.52 5.62
N LYS A 117 -12.25 7.28 6.71
CA LYS A 117 -13.07 7.19 7.93
C LYS A 117 -14.48 7.79 7.78
N ARG A 118 -14.83 8.37 6.63
CA ARG A 118 -16.09 9.10 6.38
C ARG A 118 -16.35 10.24 7.38
N LYS A 119 -15.29 10.93 7.81
CA LYS A 119 -15.31 12.06 8.75
C LYS A 119 -15.18 13.40 8.04
N ALA A 120 -15.84 14.43 8.56
CA ALA A 120 -15.58 15.81 8.17
C ALA A 120 -14.25 16.30 8.77
N LEU A 121 -13.51 17.17 8.06
CA LEU A 121 -12.13 17.58 8.40
C LEU A 121 -11.95 18.28 9.76
N HIS A 122 -13.05 18.69 10.39
CA HIS A 122 -13.10 19.34 11.71
C HIS A 122 -13.39 18.36 12.86
N GLU A 123 -13.71 17.09 12.58
CA GLU A 123 -13.91 16.08 13.63
C GLU A 123 -12.59 15.59 14.22
N ASP A 124 -12.63 15.13 15.47
CA ASP A 124 -11.48 14.49 16.12
C ASP A 124 -11.22 13.08 15.55
N SER A 125 -9.96 12.67 15.53
CA SER A 125 -9.56 11.33 15.10
C SER A 125 -8.23 10.94 15.74
N SER A 126 -8.27 10.09 16.76
CA SER A 126 -7.10 9.55 17.47
C SER A 126 -5.94 9.05 16.58
N PHE A 127 -6.26 8.45 15.42
CA PHE A 127 -5.26 8.03 14.44
C PHE A 127 -4.56 9.19 13.71
N TRP A 128 -5.28 10.29 13.47
CA TRP A 128 -4.71 11.51 12.93
C TRP A 128 -3.85 12.21 13.98
N ASP A 129 -4.31 12.23 15.24
CA ASP A 129 -3.59 12.85 16.35
C ASP A 129 -2.23 12.15 16.57
N VAL A 130 -2.18 10.82 16.48
CA VAL A 130 -0.92 10.06 16.48
C VAL A 130 -0.02 10.43 15.30
N ILE A 131 -0.57 10.62 14.09
CA ILE A 131 0.21 10.98 12.90
C ILE A 131 0.72 12.43 12.96
N PHE A 132 -0.02 13.34 13.58
CA PHE A 132 0.34 14.75 13.72
C PHE A 132 1.41 14.99 14.79
N LEU A 133 1.62 14.04 15.71
CA LEU A 133 2.61 14.11 16.78
C LEU A 133 3.97 13.47 16.44
N PHE A 134 4.12 12.93 15.23
CA PHE A 134 5.39 12.43 14.66
C PHE A 134 6.05 13.49 13.78
#